data_AF-X1TVA4-F1
#
_entry.id   AF-X1TVA4-F1
#
_cell.length_a   1.000
_cell.length_b   1.000
_cell.length_c   1.000
_cell.angle_alpha   90.00
_cell.angle_beta   90.00
_cell.angle_gamma   90.00
#
_symmetry.space_group_name_H-M   'P 1'
#
loop_
_entity.id
_entity.type
_entity.pdbx_description
1 polymer ?
#
loop_
_entity_poly.entity_id
_entity_poly.type
_entity_poly.pdbx_seq_one_letter_code
_entity_poly.pdbx_strand_id
1 'polypeptide(L)'
;ASALQGLGRGRGLVDTWIDETPQVAKEVGEDILGDLATASLMLVSRTSGAVIELMLATAPTAAKRLGDVELFQKYLQFLNTLISQAPRGVRPMLNKLDVLFGQLTLGGLRRWALWGAHAHRTNYEEQIKYFNLESKESVAVLQRERKGTLFVDVQRRINMYLRALWARDFFMKPTSGDFETREGYKPYIEDYFIHLPDAYDAYENISASEVYRAAAAHAAAHLVETKAPISAEALNPLQMAVIAVIEDARVEALSIRR
;
A
#
# COMPACT_ATOMS: atom_id res chain seq x y z
N ALA A 1 -5.52 -22.97 -10.80
CA ALA A 1 -5.29 -23.39 -12.21
C ALA A 1 -6.55 -23.93 -12.89
N SER A 2 -7.15 -25.06 -12.43
CA SER A 2 -8.28 -25.70 -13.13
C SER A 2 -9.51 -24.79 -13.33
N ALA A 3 -9.84 -23.94 -12.36
CA ALA A 3 -10.92 -22.96 -12.50
C ALA A 3 -10.65 -21.91 -13.58
N LEU A 4 -9.39 -21.50 -13.78
CA LEU A 4 -9.01 -20.54 -14.82
C LEU A 4 -8.99 -21.18 -16.22
N GLN A 5 -8.62 -22.46 -16.29
CA GLN A 5 -8.67 -23.25 -17.54
C GLN A 5 -10.10 -23.38 -18.08
N GLY A 6 -11.09 -23.48 -17.18
CA GLY A 6 -12.52 -23.55 -17.54
C GLY A 6 -13.11 -22.27 -18.14
N LEU A 7 -12.36 -21.15 -18.18
CA LEU A 7 -12.85 -19.86 -18.65
C LEU A 7 -12.93 -19.73 -20.19
N GLY A 8 -12.32 -20.65 -20.94
CA GLY A 8 -12.35 -20.63 -22.41
C GLY A 8 -11.65 -19.42 -23.04
N ARG A 9 -10.76 -18.75 -22.30
CA ARG A 9 -10.07 -17.51 -22.71
C ARG A 9 -8.63 -17.71 -23.20
N GLY A 10 -8.26 -18.93 -23.58
CA GLY A 10 -6.94 -19.28 -24.10
C GLY A 10 -5.97 -19.80 -23.04
N ARG A 11 -4.84 -20.36 -23.49
CA ARG A 11 -3.81 -20.98 -22.62
C ARG A 11 -3.02 -19.93 -21.81
N GLY A 12 -2.86 -18.72 -22.37
CA GLY A 12 -2.10 -17.62 -21.79
C GLY A 12 -2.48 -17.29 -20.35
N LEU A 13 -3.77 -17.24 -20.01
CA LEU A 13 -4.23 -16.98 -18.64
C LEU A 13 -3.74 -18.00 -17.61
N VAL A 14 -3.71 -19.28 -17.97
CA VAL A 14 -3.25 -20.35 -17.08
C VAL A 14 -1.73 -20.30 -16.95
N ASP A 15 -1.04 -20.04 -18.06
CA ASP A 15 0.41 -19.91 -18.09
C ASP A 15 0.86 -18.70 -17.25
N THR A 16 0.27 -17.51 -17.44
CA THR A 16 0.51 -16.33 -16.62
C THR A 16 0.20 -16.56 -15.14
N TRP A 17 -0.87 -17.30 -14.82
CA TRP A 17 -1.15 -17.66 -13.43
C TRP A 17 -0.01 -18.49 -12.81
N ILE A 18 0.50 -19.48 -13.54
CA ILE A 18 1.57 -20.37 -13.04
C ILE A 18 2.87 -19.59 -12.89
N ASP A 19 3.18 -18.70 -13.82
CA ASP A 19 4.44 -17.95 -13.84
C ASP A 19 4.49 -16.85 -12.76
N GLU A 20 3.36 -16.18 -12.51
CA GLU A 20 3.35 -14.94 -11.71
C GLU A 20 2.88 -15.14 -10.27
N THR A 21 2.01 -16.12 -9.98
CA THR A 21 1.50 -16.30 -8.60
C THR A 21 2.56 -16.67 -7.56
N PRO A 22 3.64 -17.42 -7.86
CA PRO A 22 4.70 -17.65 -6.89
C PRO A 22 5.39 -16.36 -6.44
N GLN A 23 5.50 -15.36 -7.32
CA GLN A 23 6.06 -14.06 -6.98
C GLN A 23 5.11 -13.26 -6.09
N VAL A 24 3.80 -13.30 -6.35
CA VAL A 24 2.80 -12.68 -5.46
C VAL A 24 2.88 -13.31 -4.07
N ALA A 25 2.89 -14.64 -3.98
CA ALA A 25 2.99 -15.35 -2.70
C ALA A 25 4.27 -15.00 -1.92
N LYS A 26 5.38 -14.83 -2.62
CA LYS A 26 6.65 -14.43 -2.02
C LYS A 26 6.58 -13.04 -1.38
N GLU A 27 5.91 -12.09 -2.02
CA GLU A 27 5.89 -10.69 -1.57
C GLU A 27 4.83 -10.41 -0.49
N VAL A 28 3.66 -11.07 -0.54
CA VAL A 28 2.53 -10.76 0.37
C VAL A 28 1.91 -11.99 1.06
N GLY A 29 2.45 -13.20 0.85
CA GLY A 29 2.00 -14.45 1.46
C GLY A 29 1.08 -15.30 0.58
N GLU A 30 1.01 -16.61 0.85
CA GLU A 30 0.24 -17.58 0.06
C GLU A 30 -1.29 -17.44 0.23
N ASP A 31 -1.74 -16.97 1.39
CA ASP A 31 -3.17 -16.87 1.73
C ASP A 31 -3.94 -15.98 0.75
N ILE A 32 -3.26 -15.03 0.11
CA ILE A 32 -3.83 -14.10 -0.85
C ILE A 32 -4.19 -14.73 -2.19
N LEU A 33 -3.61 -15.89 -2.52
CA LEU A 33 -3.75 -16.48 -3.85
C LEU A 33 -5.21 -16.89 -4.12
N GLY A 34 -5.96 -17.26 -3.08
CA GLY A 34 -7.40 -17.52 -3.17
C GLY A 34 -8.18 -16.26 -3.58
N ASP A 35 -7.85 -15.11 -3.00
CA ASP A 35 -8.46 -13.82 -3.33
C ASP A 35 -8.11 -13.37 -4.73
N LEU A 36 -6.86 -13.56 -5.17
CA LEU A 36 -6.42 -13.25 -6.53
C LEU A 36 -7.14 -14.12 -7.57
N ALA A 37 -7.31 -15.42 -7.29
CA ALA A 37 -8.08 -16.31 -8.14
C ALA A 37 -9.54 -15.86 -8.22
N THR A 38 -10.15 -15.56 -7.07
CA THR A 38 -11.55 -15.12 -6.97
C THR A 38 -11.76 -13.80 -7.71
N ALA A 39 -10.88 -12.82 -7.53
CA ALA A 39 -10.92 -11.56 -8.26
C ALA A 39 -10.83 -11.79 -9.77
N SER A 40 -9.93 -12.66 -10.23
CA SER A 40 -9.80 -13.01 -11.65
C SER A 40 -11.08 -13.61 -12.22
N LEU A 41 -11.72 -14.53 -11.50
CA LEU A 41 -12.97 -15.16 -11.90
C LEU A 41 -14.14 -14.16 -11.96
N MET A 42 -14.23 -13.25 -10.99
CA MET A 42 -15.27 -12.20 -10.95
C MET A 42 -15.22 -11.24 -12.13
N LEU A 43 -14.07 -11.12 -12.80
CA LEU A 43 -13.86 -10.22 -13.94
C LEU A 43 -14.22 -10.84 -15.29
N VAL A 44 -14.36 -12.16 -15.38
CA VAL A 44 -14.57 -12.90 -16.64
C VAL A 44 -15.77 -12.43 -17.44
N SER A 45 -16.86 -12.08 -16.74
CA SER A 45 -18.10 -11.59 -17.36
C SER A 45 -18.10 -10.08 -17.62
N ARG A 46 -17.08 -9.36 -17.14
CA ARG A 46 -17.05 -7.88 -17.10
C ARG A 46 -15.96 -7.28 -17.99
N THR A 47 -14.95 -8.07 -18.36
CA THR A 47 -13.84 -7.62 -19.21
C THR A 47 -13.33 -8.73 -20.14
N SER A 48 -12.34 -8.42 -20.98
CA SER A 48 -11.73 -9.39 -21.88
C SER A 48 -10.67 -10.24 -21.18
N GLY A 49 -10.42 -11.45 -21.70
CA GLY A 49 -9.37 -12.34 -21.18
C GLY A 49 -7.99 -11.67 -21.14
N ALA A 50 -7.66 -10.85 -22.15
CA ALA A 50 -6.41 -10.10 -22.19
C ALA A 50 -6.24 -9.07 -21.05
N VAL A 51 -7.34 -8.52 -20.51
CA VAL A 51 -7.27 -7.61 -19.35
C VAL A 51 -7.02 -8.40 -18.07
N ILE A 52 -7.63 -9.57 -17.93
CA ILE A 52 -7.40 -10.47 -16.78
C ILE A 52 -5.97 -11.00 -16.82
N GLU A 53 -5.48 -11.37 -18.01
CA GLU A 53 -4.10 -11.80 -18.21
C GLU A 53 -3.12 -10.70 -17.83
N LEU A 54 -3.37 -9.46 -18.27
CA LEU A 54 -2.55 -8.32 -17.88
C LEU A 54 -2.64 -8.01 -16.38
N MET A 55 -3.82 -8.19 -15.75
CA MET A 55 -3.97 -8.06 -14.30
C MET A 55 -3.09 -9.09 -13.57
N LEU A 56 -3.09 -10.34 -14.01
CA LEU A 56 -2.23 -11.39 -13.44
C LEU A 56 -0.75 -11.09 -13.69
N ALA A 57 -0.38 -10.68 -14.91
CA ALA A 57 0.99 -10.31 -15.29
C ALA A 57 1.53 -9.12 -14.47
N THR A 58 0.66 -8.22 -14.02
CA THR A 58 1.04 -7.04 -13.24
C THR A 58 0.83 -7.22 -11.73
N ALA A 59 0.26 -8.36 -11.30
CA ALA A 59 0.03 -8.67 -9.89
C ALA A 59 1.33 -8.71 -9.07
N PRO A 60 2.47 -9.27 -9.54
CA PRO A 60 3.73 -9.20 -8.81
C PRO A 60 4.22 -7.78 -8.58
N THR A 61 4.04 -6.88 -9.55
CA THR A 61 4.38 -5.46 -9.39
C THR A 61 3.56 -4.82 -8.29
N ALA A 62 2.25 -5.06 -8.25
CA ALA A 62 1.40 -4.57 -7.17
C ALA A 62 1.77 -5.18 -5.81
N ALA A 63 1.99 -6.50 -5.75
CA ALA A 63 2.37 -7.21 -4.53
C ALA A 63 3.67 -6.66 -3.94
N LYS A 64 4.70 -6.51 -4.76
CA LYS A 64 6.00 -5.94 -4.36
C LYS A 64 5.89 -4.50 -3.87
N ARG A 65 5.06 -3.68 -4.51
CA ARG A 65 4.93 -2.25 -4.18
C ARG A 65 4.07 -2.01 -2.94
N LEU A 66 3.07 -2.84 -2.71
CA LEU A 66 2.20 -2.74 -1.54
C LEU A 66 2.83 -3.41 -0.32
N GLY A 67 3.51 -4.54 -0.51
CA GLY A 67 4.29 -5.23 0.53
C GLY A 67 3.48 -5.71 1.74
N ASP A 68 2.15 -5.72 1.63
CA ASP A 68 1.22 -6.12 2.68
C ASP A 68 -0.04 -6.77 2.09
N VAL A 69 -0.52 -7.82 2.78
CA VAL A 69 -1.65 -8.65 2.35
C VAL A 69 -2.96 -7.86 2.30
N GLU A 70 -3.23 -7.03 3.30
CA GLU A 70 -4.48 -6.25 3.36
C GLU A 70 -4.50 -5.18 2.28
N LEU A 71 -3.35 -4.52 2.05
CA LEU A 71 -3.22 -3.56 0.96
C LEU A 71 -3.42 -4.23 -0.39
N PHE A 72 -2.88 -5.42 -0.60
CA PHE A 72 -3.09 -6.16 -1.84
C PHE A 72 -4.55 -6.58 -2.04
N GLN A 73 -5.24 -7.06 -0.99
CA GLN A 73 -6.69 -7.33 -1.05
C GLN A 73 -7.48 -6.08 -1.44
N LYS A 74 -7.16 -4.94 -0.82
CA LYS A 74 -7.78 -3.65 -1.15
C LYS A 74 -7.45 -3.23 -2.60
N TYR A 75 -6.28 -3.53 -3.13
CA TYR A 75 -5.96 -3.30 -4.53
C TYR A 75 -6.85 -4.14 -5.47
N LEU A 76 -7.06 -5.43 -5.19
CA LEU A 76 -7.98 -6.28 -5.97
C LEU A 76 -9.42 -5.75 -5.94
N GLN A 77 -9.89 -5.33 -4.77
CA GLN A 77 -11.21 -4.70 -4.63
C GLN A 77 -11.31 -3.40 -5.45
N PHE A 78 -10.25 -2.60 -5.48
CA PHE A 78 -10.19 -1.39 -6.30
C PHE A 78 -10.28 -1.69 -7.79
N LEU A 79 -9.56 -2.70 -8.29
CA LEU A 79 -9.65 -3.09 -9.70
C LEU A 79 -11.08 -3.49 -10.08
N ASN A 80 -11.77 -4.24 -9.22
CA ASN A 80 -13.18 -4.59 -9.42
C ASN A 80 -14.08 -3.34 -9.51
N THR A 81 -13.85 -2.35 -8.66
CA THR A 81 -14.57 -1.06 -8.71
C THR A 81 -14.25 -0.30 -10.00
N LEU A 82 -12.98 -0.17 -10.37
CA LEU A 82 -12.55 0.60 -11.54
C LEU A 82 -13.08 -0.01 -12.85
N ILE A 83 -13.06 -1.34 -12.99
CA ILE A 83 -13.62 -2.03 -14.16
C ILE A 83 -15.11 -1.74 -14.33
N SER A 84 -15.84 -1.50 -13.23
CA SER A 84 -17.26 -1.13 -13.27
C SER A 84 -17.49 0.27 -13.84
N GLN A 85 -16.55 1.20 -13.62
CA GLN A 85 -16.72 2.63 -13.94
C GLN A 85 -16.02 3.04 -15.24
N ALA A 86 -14.82 2.49 -15.49
CA ALA A 86 -13.97 2.85 -16.62
C ALA A 86 -13.26 1.60 -17.21
N PRO A 87 -14.01 0.61 -17.75
CA PRO A 87 -13.43 -0.65 -18.23
C PRO A 87 -12.37 -0.45 -19.33
N ARG A 88 -12.51 0.59 -20.16
CA ARG A 88 -11.56 0.95 -21.22
C ARG A 88 -10.26 1.55 -20.68
N GLY A 89 -10.30 2.15 -19.49
CA GLY A 89 -9.15 2.76 -18.81
C GLY A 89 -8.26 1.76 -18.07
N VAL A 90 -8.78 0.57 -17.74
CA VAL A 90 -8.08 -0.41 -16.91
C VAL A 90 -6.82 -0.94 -17.61
N ARG A 91 -6.92 -1.35 -18.88
CA ARG A 91 -5.74 -1.84 -19.62
C ARG A 91 -4.64 -0.76 -19.75
N PRO A 92 -4.94 0.47 -20.22
CA PRO A 92 -3.99 1.59 -20.18
C PRO A 92 -3.34 1.79 -18.80
N MET A 93 -4.12 1.78 -17.73
CA MET A 93 -3.62 1.95 -16.37
C MET A 93 -2.66 0.82 -15.96
N LEU A 94 -3.02 -0.44 -16.21
CA LEU A 94 -2.20 -1.60 -15.86
C LEU A 94 -0.85 -1.56 -16.61
N ASN A 95 -0.82 -1.09 -17.86
CA ASN A 95 0.43 -0.87 -18.60
C ASN A 95 1.33 0.21 -17.97
N LYS A 96 0.79 1.08 -17.11
CA LYS A 96 1.53 2.13 -16.38
C LYS A 96 1.69 1.83 -14.90
N LEU A 97 1.36 0.61 -14.46
CA LEU A 97 1.25 0.29 -13.04
C LEU A 97 2.55 0.50 -12.26
N ASP A 98 3.70 0.16 -12.83
CA ASP A 98 5.01 0.40 -12.18
C ASP A 98 5.30 1.90 -12.00
N VAL A 99 5.00 2.72 -13.01
CA VAL A 99 5.16 4.19 -12.94
C VAL A 99 4.23 4.79 -11.90
N LEU A 100 2.99 4.30 -11.84
CA LEU A 100 1.98 4.76 -10.88
C LEU A 100 2.37 4.40 -9.45
N PHE A 101 2.70 3.15 -9.16
CA PHE A 101 3.11 2.73 -7.81
C PHE A 101 4.52 3.20 -7.42
N GLY A 102 5.34 3.64 -8.37
CA GLY A 102 6.59 4.34 -8.07
C GLY A 102 6.39 5.76 -7.50
N GLN A 103 5.18 6.31 -7.56
CA GLN A 103 4.88 7.68 -7.13
C GLN A 103 3.67 7.78 -6.20
N LEU A 104 2.76 6.81 -6.27
CA LEU A 104 1.50 6.82 -5.57
C LEU A 104 1.44 5.67 -4.57
N THR A 105 0.88 5.99 -3.41
CA THR A 105 0.35 4.96 -2.53
C THR A 105 -0.94 4.38 -3.11
N LEU A 106 -1.47 3.29 -2.53
CA LEU A 106 -2.74 2.71 -2.99
C LEU A 106 -3.89 3.72 -2.94
N GLY A 107 -3.92 4.57 -1.91
CA GLY A 107 -4.91 5.66 -1.81
C GLY A 107 -4.74 6.70 -2.91
N GLY A 108 -3.49 7.08 -3.22
CA GLY A 108 -3.17 7.98 -4.33
C GLY A 108 -3.62 7.41 -5.68
N LEU A 109 -3.35 6.13 -5.94
CA LEU A 109 -3.78 5.43 -7.15
C LEU A 109 -5.30 5.42 -7.28
N ARG A 110 -6.02 5.10 -6.19
CA ARG A 110 -7.49 5.11 -6.16
C ARG A 110 -8.05 6.48 -6.52
N ARG A 111 -7.58 7.55 -5.87
CA ARG A 111 -8.07 8.92 -6.11
C ARG A 111 -7.75 9.39 -7.52
N TRP A 112 -6.54 9.14 -8.01
CA TRP A 112 -6.15 9.43 -9.39
C TRP A 112 -7.06 8.70 -10.39
N ALA A 113 -7.24 7.39 -10.24
CA ALA A 113 -8.02 6.59 -11.18
C ALA A 113 -9.51 6.94 -11.17
N LEU A 114 -10.12 7.11 -9.98
CA LEU A 114 -11.53 7.47 -9.86
C LEU A 114 -11.81 8.89 -10.36
N TRP A 115 -10.87 9.81 -10.18
CA TRP A 115 -10.97 11.13 -10.79
C TRP A 115 -11.01 11.04 -12.31
N GLY A 116 -10.09 10.30 -12.93
CA GLY A 116 -10.05 10.12 -14.38
C GLY A 116 -11.29 9.43 -14.94
N ALA A 117 -11.78 8.41 -14.24
CA ALA A 117 -13.03 7.73 -14.57
C ALA A 117 -14.23 8.67 -14.56
N HIS A 118 -14.32 9.55 -13.56
CA HIS A 118 -15.41 10.51 -13.43
C HIS A 118 -15.30 11.66 -14.45
N ALA A 119 -14.12 12.28 -14.57
CA ALA A 119 -13.89 13.44 -15.43
C ALA A 119 -14.13 13.13 -16.92
N HIS A 120 -13.77 11.94 -17.36
CA HIS A 120 -13.88 11.52 -18.77
C HIS A 120 -14.95 10.44 -18.99
N ARG A 121 -15.97 10.36 -18.12
CA ARG A 121 -17.01 9.32 -18.17
C ARG A 121 -17.74 9.20 -19.52
N THR A 122 -17.88 10.33 -20.24
CA THR A 122 -18.56 10.40 -21.55
C THR A 122 -17.60 10.55 -22.73
N ASN A 123 -16.30 10.73 -22.50
CA ASN A 123 -15.30 10.89 -23.55
C ASN A 123 -14.26 9.77 -23.45
N TYR A 124 -14.50 8.69 -24.19
CA TYR A 124 -13.66 7.49 -24.12
C TYR A 124 -12.24 7.71 -24.66
N GLU A 125 -12.05 8.59 -25.64
CA GLU A 125 -10.72 8.88 -26.17
C GLU A 125 -9.86 9.58 -25.11
N GLU A 126 -10.41 10.59 -24.46
CA GLU A 126 -9.73 11.29 -23.36
C GLU A 126 -9.57 10.42 -22.13
N GLN A 127 -10.52 9.52 -21.84
CA GLN A 127 -10.35 8.54 -20.77
C GLN A 127 -9.14 7.63 -21.03
N ILE A 128 -8.95 7.15 -22.26
CA ILE A 128 -7.78 6.32 -22.62
C ILE A 128 -6.49 7.11 -22.51
N LYS A 129 -6.43 8.35 -23.04
CA LYS A 129 -5.27 9.25 -22.91
C LYS A 129 -4.94 9.53 -21.44
N TYR A 130 -5.96 9.74 -20.60
CA TYR A 130 -5.78 9.93 -19.17
C TYR A 130 -5.07 8.73 -18.53
N PHE A 131 -5.61 7.52 -18.72
CA PHE A 131 -5.03 6.33 -18.09
C PHE A 131 -3.68 5.89 -18.70
N ASN A 132 -3.33 6.38 -19.89
CA ASN A 132 -2.01 6.22 -20.50
C ASN A 132 -0.96 7.24 -20.02
N LEU A 133 -1.32 8.18 -19.13
CA LEU A 133 -0.47 9.32 -18.74
C LEU A 133 -0.11 10.26 -19.90
N GLU A 134 -0.97 10.37 -20.92
CA GLU A 134 -0.76 11.21 -22.09
C GLU A 134 -1.42 12.59 -21.96
N SER A 135 -2.49 12.69 -21.16
CA SER A 135 -3.16 13.98 -20.92
C SER A 135 -2.43 14.80 -19.85
N LYS A 136 -2.45 16.13 -20.02
CA LYS A 136 -1.84 17.06 -19.05
C LYS A 136 -2.53 16.95 -17.69
N GLU A 137 -3.84 16.72 -17.72
CA GLU A 137 -4.69 16.53 -16.55
C GLU A 137 -4.29 15.28 -15.77
N SER A 138 -3.99 14.18 -16.47
CA SER A 138 -3.53 12.94 -15.84
C SER A 138 -2.22 13.14 -15.10
N VAL A 139 -1.25 13.80 -15.73
CA VAL A 139 0.02 14.13 -15.11
C VAL A 139 -0.16 15.10 -13.93
N ALA A 140 -1.04 16.09 -14.06
CA ALA A 140 -1.31 17.06 -13.00
C ALA A 140 -1.95 16.40 -11.76
N VAL A 141 -2.95 15.53 -11.96
CA VAL A 141 -3.56 14.78 -10.85
C VAL A 141 -2.56 13.80 -10.25
N LEU A 142 -1.70 13.16 -11.06
CA LEU A 142 -0.63 12.29 -10.57
C LEU A 142 0.33 13.06 -9.65
N GLN A 143 0.78 14.25 -10.05
CA GLN A 143 1.66 15.08 -9.21
C GLN A 143 0.97 15.58 -7.94
N ARG A 144 -0.34 15.86 -8.00
CA ARG A 144 -1.13 16.25 -6.82
C ARG A 144 -1.29 15.11 -5.81
N GLU A 145 -1.45 13.89 -6.31
CA GLU A 145 -1.65 12.69 -5.48
C GLU A 145 -0.33 12.04 -5.05
N ARG A 146 0.79 12.41 -5.68
CA ARG A 146 2.13 11.98 -5.29
C ARG A 146 2.36 12.35 -3.83
N LYS A 147 2.79 11.36 -3.06
CA LYS A 147 3.27 11.51 -1.69
C LYS A 147 4.79 11.41 -1.70
N GLY A 148 5.44 12.02 -0.72
CA GLY A 148 6.88 12.20 -0.65
C GLY A 148 7.69 10.91 -0.85
N THR A 149 8.23 10.34 0.22
CA THR A 149 8.97 9.08 0.17
C THR A 149 8.04 7.94 0.55
N LEU A 150 7.93 6.93 -0.32
CA LEU A 150 7.12 5.74 -0.05
C LEU A 150 7.84 4.83 0.96
N PHE A 151 7.06 4.21 1.84
CA PHE A 151 7.60 3.34 2.89
C PHE A 151 8.39 2.16 2.33
N VAL A 152 7.85 1.51 1.29
CA VAL A 152 8.47 0.35 0.64
C VAL A 152 9.89 0.63 0.13
N ASP A 153 10.18 1.87 -0.26
CA ASP A 153 11.50 2.28 -0.77
C ASP A 153 12.55 2.45 0.35
N VAL A 154 12.11 2.60 1.61
CA VAL A 154 13.00 2.88 2.75
C VAL A 154 12.97 1.82 3.85
N GLN A 155 11.95 0.95 3.88
CA GLN A 155 11.71 -0.05 4.92
C GLN A 155 12.96 -0.88 5.24
N ARG A 156 13.65 -1.40 4.22
CA ARG A 156 14.87 -2.21 4.41
C ARG A 156 15.96 -1.44 5.14
N ARG A 157 16.18 -0.17 4.78
CA ARG A 157 17.19 0.69 5.42
C ARG A 157 16.81 1.01 6.87
N ILE A 158 15.53 1.26 7.14
CA ILE A 158 15.03 1.48 8.49
C ILE A 158 15.24 0.23 9.34
N ASN A 159 14.93 -0.96 8.81
CA ASN A 159 15.15 -2.22 9.52
C ASN A 159 16.62 -2.44 9.90
N MET A 160 17.55 -2.17 8.97
CA MET A 160 18.99 -2.23 9.26
C MET A 160 19.40 -1.23 10.35
N TYR A 161 18.83 -0.03 10.33
CA TYR A 161 19.07 1.00 11.34
C TYR A 161 18.58 0.56 12.73
N LEU A 162 17.34 0.07 12.85
CA LEU A 162 16.81 -0.43 14.12
C LEU A 162 17.60 -1.64 14.64
N ARG A 163 17.98 -2.56 13.75
CA ARG A 163 18.81 -3.71 14.12
C ARG A 163 20.18 -3.31 14.65
N ALA A 164 20.79 -2.26 14.09
CA ALA A 164 22.06 -1.74 14.58
C ALA A 164 21.94 -1.14 16.00
N LEU A 165 20.80 -0.52 16.33
CA LEU A 165 20.55 0.08 17.64
C LEU A 165 20.20 -0.94 18.72
N TRP A 166 19.36 -1.94 18.42
CA TRP A 166 18.82 -2.86 19.43
C TRP A 166 19.26 -4.32 19.28
N ALA A 167 20.10 -4.65 18.30
CA ALA A 167 20.58 -6.00 18.02
C ALA A 167 19.45 -7.05 17.84
N ARG A 168 18.27 -6.61 17.38
CA ARG A 168 17.11 -7.46 17.08
C ARG A 168 16.35 -6.93 15.87
N ASP A 169 15.57 -7.80 15.26
CA ASP A 169 14.68 -7.42 14.18
C ASP A 169 13.37 -6.85 14.72
N PHE A 170 12.80 -5.91 13.96
CA PHE A 170 11.47 -5.34 14.17
C PHE A 170 10.63 -5.59 12.93
N PHE A 171 9.36 -5.91 13.12
CA PHE A 171 8.45 -6.09 12.01
C PHE A 171 7.70 -4.80 11.78
N MET A 172 7.76 -4.29 10.54
CA MET A 172 7.10 -3.05 10.17
C MET A 172 6.15 -3.29 9.01
N LYS A 173 4.97 -2.66 9.06
CA LYS A 173 3.95 -2.70 8.01
C LYS A 173 3.49 -1.28 7.67
N PRO A 174 3.01 -1.03 6.45
CA PRO A 174 2.33 0.21 6.15
C PRO A 174 1.05 0.34 6.99
N THR A 175 0.62 1.57 7.28
CA THR A 175 -0.69 1.80 7.90
C THR A 175 -1.81 1.44 6.93
N SER A 176 -2.79 0.68 7.42
CA SER A 176 -3.99 0.29 6.66
C SER A 176 -5.07 1.39 6.62
N GLY A 177 -4.78 2.57 7.19
CA GLY A 177 -5.72 3.64 7.54
C GLY A 177 -6.44 4.28 6.35
N ASP A 178 -7.61 4.88 6.65
CA ASP A 178 -8.62 5.30 5.68
C ASP A 178 -8.05 6.05 4.46
N PHE A 179 -8.13 5.39 3.31
CA PHE A 179 -7.60 5.88 2.02
C PHE A 179 -8.33 7.15 1.54
N GLU A 180 -9.49 7.46 2.13
CA GLU A 180 -10.38 8.55 1.72
C GLU A 180 -9.99 9.87 2.39
N THR A 181 -9.70 9.86 3.71
CA THR A 181 -9.59 11.10 4.51
C THR A 181 -8.18 11.64 4.66
N ARG A 182 -7.16 10.89 4.21
CA ARG A 182 -5.74 11.21 4.43
C ARG A 182 -5.37 11.20 5.93
N GLU A 183 -6.14 10.55 6.80
CA GLU A 183 -5.89 10.52 8.25
C GLU A 183 -5.02 9.34 8.72
N GLY A 184 -4.63 8.43 7.80
CA GLY A 184 -3.75 7.27 8.07
C GLY A 184 -2.28 7.59 8.40
N TYR A 185 -1.94 8.82 8.79
CA TYR A 185 -0.57 9.29 9.01
C TYR A 185 0.02 8.97 10.39
N LYS A 186 -0.77 8.52 11.36
CA LYS A 186 -0.25 8.28 12.70
C LYS A 186 0.37 6.89 12.80
N PRO A 187 1.66 6.78 13.11
CA PRO A 187 2.26 5.52 13.48
C PRO A 187 1.56 4.92 14.69
N TYR A 188 1.48 3.60 14.74
CA TYR A 188 1.00 2.88 15.90
C TYR A 188 1.67 1.51 16.01
N ILE A 189 1.47 0.84 17.13
CA ILE A 189 1.96 -0.52 17.37
C ILE A 189 0.75 -1.43 17.60
N GLU A 190 0.71 -2.55 16.91
CA GLU A 190 -0.33 -3.58 17.05
C GLU A 190 0.35 -4.95 16.91
N ASP A 191 0.07 -5.89 17.82
CA ASP A 191 0.64 -7.26 17.80
C ASP A 191 2.16 -7.32 17.56
N TYR A 192 2.91 -6.38 18.18
CA TYR A 192 4.36 -6.21 18.03
C TYR A 192 4.83 -5.73 16.64
N PHE A 193 3.92 -5.45 15.71
CA PHE A 193 4.21 -4.76 14.46
C PHE A 193 4.22 -3.25 14.66
N ILE A 194 5.20 -2.59 14.07
CA ILE A 194 5.22 -1.13 13.95
C ILE A 194 4.51 -0.77 12.64
N HIS A 195 3.37 -0.08 12.74
CA HIS A 195 2.66 0.44 11.60
C HIS A 195 3.15 1.86 11.29
N LEU A 196 3.70 2.07 10.09
CA LEU A 196 4.19 3.36 9.60
C LEU A 196 3.40 3.81 8.38
N PRO A 197 3.18 5.12 8.18
CA PRO A 197 2.51 5.61 6.99
C PRO A 197 3.12 5.08 5.69
N ASP A 198 2.24 4.73 4.75
CA ASP A 198 2.59 4.27 3.40
C ASP A 198 3.48 5.27 2.64
N ALA A 199 3.39 6.55 2.98
CA ALA A 199 4.30 7.60 2.54
C ALA A 199 4.44 8.73 3.58
N TYR A 200 5.65 9.29 3.68
CA TYR A 200 5.90 10.55 4.37
C TYR A 200 6.34 11.65 3.41
N ASP A 201 5.86 12.86 3.64
CA ASP A 201 6.43 14.07 3.06
C ASP A 201 7.65 14.53 3.88
N ALA A 202 8.53 15.32 3.28
CA ALA A 202 9.57 16.02 4.03
C ALA A 202 8.91 17.01 4.99
N TYR A 203 9.50 17.17 6.18
CA TYR A 203 9.03 18.13 7.18
C TYR A 203 10.05 19.25 7.32
N GLU A 204 9.72 20.44 6.81
CA GLU A 204 10.66 21.57 6.71
C GLU A 204 11.98 21.15 6.01
N ASN A 205 13.10 21.22 6.72
CA ASN A 205 14.42 20.82 6.21
C ASN A 205 14.76 19.34 6.49
N ILE A 206 13.86 18.59 7.13
CA ILE A 206 14.05 17.19 7.49
C ILE A 206 13.54 16.31 6.36
N SER A 207 14.41 15.44 5.86
CA SER A 207 14.03 14.51 4.81
C SER A 207 12.97 13.53 5.31
N ALA A 208 12.03 13.11 4.45
CA ALA A 208 11.07 12.06 4.81
C ALA A 208 11.74 10.78 5.33
N SER A 209 12.97 10.49 4.86
CA SER A 209 13.77 9.36 5.35
C SER A 209 14.19 9.47 6.83
N GLU A 210 14.38 10.68 7.33
CA GLU A 210 14.68 10.95 8.73
C GLU A 210 13.41 10.95 9.58
N VAL A 211 12.29 11.45 9.03
CA VAL A 211 10.96 11.32 9.66
C VAL A 211 10.63 9.84 9.89
N TYR A 212 10.84 8.99 8.89
CA TYR A 212 10.69 7.54 9.03
C TYR A 212 11.61 6.95 10.12
N ARG A 213 12.88 7.36 10.16
CA ARG A 213 13.83 6.88 11.18
C ARG A 213 13.39 7.28 12.58
N ALA A 214 12.96 8.52 12.77
CA ALA A 214 12.47 9.02 14.05
C ALA A 214 11.22 8.24 14.50
N ALA A 215 10.20 8.15 13.65
CA ALA A 215 8.97 7.42 13.95
C ALA A 215 9.22 5.94 14.27
N ALA A 216 10.06 5.27 13.47
CA ALA A 216 10.39 3.86 13.67
C ALA A 216 11.23 3.62 14.94
N ALA A 217 12.22 4.49 15.22
CA ALA A 217 13.04 4.40 16.43
C ALA A 217 12.21 4.64 17.70
N HIS A 218 11.30 5.61 17.64
CA HIS A 218 10.37 5.90 18.72
C HIS A 218 9.45 4.69 19.01
N ALA A 219 8.84 4.12 17.98
CA ALA A 219 8.01 2.94 18.14
C ALA A 219 8.81 1.71 18.62
N ALA A 220 10.05 1.55 18.15
CA ALA A 220 10.96 0.51 18.62
C ALA A 220 11.32 0.69 20.10
N ALA A 221 11.53 1.94 20.57
CA ALA A 221 11.78 2.24 21.97
C ALA A 221 10.60 1.78 22.86
N HIS A 222 9.36 2.05 22.45
CA HIS A 222 8.18 1.52 23.14
C HIS A 222 8.17 -0.01 23.20
N LEU A 223 8.44 -0.70 22.08
CA LEU A 223 8.49 -2.17 22.05
C LEU A 223 9.58 -2.77 22.94
N VAL A 224 10.65 -2.03 23.24
CA VAL A 224 11.79 -2.52 24.02
C VAL A 224 11.67 -2.14 25.49
N GLU A 225 11.25 -0.92 25.79
CA GLU A 225 11.32 -0.32 27.13
C GLU A 225 9.99 -0.37 27.89
N THR A 226 8.87 -0.67 27.21
CA THR A 226 7.56 -0.85 27.84
C THR A 226 7.40 -2.29 28.32
N LYS A 227 7.41 -2.47 29.65
CA LYS A 227 7.37 -3.79 30.30
C LYS A 227 5.96 -4.26 30.67
N ALA A 228 5.05 -3.33 30.89
CA ALA A 228 3.66 -3.60 31.26
C ALA A 228 2.75 -2.58 30.58
N PRO A 229 1.60 -3.00 30.01
CA PRO A 229 0.65 -2.09 29.41
C PRO A 229 0.00 -1.21 30.48
N ILE A 230 -0.25 0.05 30.14
CA ILE A 230 -1.01 0.98 30.97
C ILE A 230 -2.49 0.84 30.60
N SER A 231 -3.34 0.48 31.56
CA SER A 231 -4.79 0.41 31.30
C SER A 231 -5.36 1.80 31.05
N ALA A 232 -6.11 1.94 29.96
CA ALA A 232 -6.80 3.16 29.59
C ALA A 232 -8.25 3.24 30.12
N GLU A 233 -8.79 2.16 30.68
CA GLU A 233 -10.23 2.02 30.99
C GLU A 233 -10.77 3.10 31.95
N ALA A 234 -9.94 3.58 32.87
CA ALA A 234 -10.32 4.57 33.88
C ALA A 234 -9.79 5.98 33.61
N LEU A 235 -9.17 6.22 32.44
CA LEU A 235 -8.50 7.48 32.13
C LEU A 235 -9.38 8.37 31.24
N ASN A 236 -9.41 9.67 31.55
CA ASN A 236 -10.00 10.66 30.65
C ASN A 236 -9.00 11.08 29.55
N PRO A 237 -9.45 11.73 28.46
CA PRO A 237 -8.58 12.08 27.33
C PRO A 237 -7.37 12.95 27.71
N LEU A 238 -7.52 13.86 28.69
CA LEU A 238 -6.40 14.71 29.14
C LEU A 238 -5.37 13.89 29.91
N GLN A 239 -5.80 12.97 30.77
CA GLN A 239 -4.91 12.05 31.49
C GLN A 239 -4.16 11.15 30.50
N MET A 240 -4.86 10.60 29.50
CA MET A 240 -4.22 9.81 28.45
C MET A 240 -3.16 10.60 27.69
N ALA A 241 -3.44 11.85 27.32
CA ALA A 241 -2.49 12.70 26.62
C ALA A 241 -1.25 13.03 27.47
N VAL A 242 -1.43 13.34 28.76
CA VAL A 242 -0.32 13.61 29.68
C VAL A 242 0.53 12.36 29.91
N ILE A 243 -0.11 11.21 30.13
CA ILE A 243 0.57 9.93 30.30
C ILE A 243 1.36 9.58 29.04
N ALA A 244 0.79 9.76 27.84
CA ALA A 244 1.47 9.49 26.59
C ALA A 244 2.77 10.30 26.44
N VAL A 245 2.74 11.61 26.68
CA VAL A 245 3.94 12.46 26.58
C VAL A 245 5.02 12.05 27.60
N ILE A 246 4.62 11.71 28.83
CA ILE A 246 5.56 11.25 29.86
C ILE A 246 6.16 9.90 29.47
N GLU A 247 5.34 8.99 28.95
CA GLU A 247 5.78 7.67 28.54
C GLU A 247 6.73 7.72 27.35
N ASP A 248 6.43 8.56 26.35
CA ASP A 248 7.32 8.84 25.21
C ASP A 248 8.70 9.32 25.70
N ALA A 249 8.73 10.31 26.59
CA ALA A 249 9.98 10.81 27.17
C ALA A 249 10.73 9.73 27.97
N ARG A 250 10.01 8.85 28.68
CA ARG A 250 10.59 7.76 29.46
C ARG A 250 11.27 6.74 28.57
N VAL A 251 10.59 6.22 27.54
CA VAL A 251 11.14 5.16 26.67
C VAL A 251 12.31 5.66 25.83
N GLU A 252 12.27 6.92 25.38
CA GLU A 252 13.38 7.55 24.66
C GLU A 252 14.59 7.76 25.57
N ALA A 253 14.38 8.28 26.79
CA ALA A 253 15.46 8.47 27.75
C ALA A 253 16.14 7.16 28.16
N LEU A 254 15.36 6.06 28.30
CA LEU A 254 15.93 4.74 28.57
C LEU A 254 16.71 4.20 27.38
N SER A 255 16.17 4.35 26.17
CA SER A 255 16.84 3.90 24.94
C SER A 255 18.17 4.63 24.70
N ILE A 256 18.26 5.93 25.03
CA ILE A 256 19.49 6.73 24.88
C ILE A 256 20.58 6.33 25.90
N ARG A 257 20.20 5.86 27.10
CA ARG A 257 21.16 5.50 28.17
C ARG A 257 21.84 4.15 27.96
N ARG A 258 21.36 3.35 27.02
CA ARG A 258 21.82 1.99 26.76
C ARG A 258 23.13 1.98 25.99
#